data_AF-A0A672T5N5-F1
#
_entry.id   AF-A0A672T5N5-F1
#
_cell.length_a   1.000
_cell.length_b   1.000
_cell.length_c   1.000
_cell.angle_alpha   90.00
_cell.angle_beta   90.00
_cell.angle_gamma   90.00
#
_symmetry.space_group_name_H-M   'P 1'
#
loop_
_entity.id
_entity.type
_entity.pdbx_description
1 polymer ?
#
loop_
_entity_poly.entity_id
_entity_poly.type
_entity_poly.pdbx_seq_one_letter_code
_entity_poly.pdbx_strand_id
1 'polypeptide(L)' 'MLVFSFISDTRRAVGLLKQYQATLTSPEEQTLKTSVEKVSSIFGSHLFQALLGEVHLTNIRYFLTYF' A
#
# COMPACT_ATOMS: atom_id res chain seq x y z
N MET A 1 5.09 -2.28 19.18
CA MET A 1 3.71 -1.91 18.80
C MET A 1 3.65 -0.86 17.67
N LEU A 2 4.59 0.08 17.58
CA LEU A 2 4.61 1.16 16.57
C LEU A 2 4.87 0.71 15.11
N VAL A 3 5.70 -0.32 14.90
CA VAL A 3 6.05 -0.81 13.54
C VAL A 3 4.84 -1.40 12.79
N PHE A 4 3.95 -2.10 13.49
CA PHE A 4 2.73 -2.64 12.88
C PHE A 4 1.75 -1.53 12.42
N SER A 5 1.70 -0.40 13.13
CA SER A 5 0.90 0.76 12.72
C SER A 5 1.43 1.32 11.41
N PHE A 6 2.73 1.58 11.32
CA PHE A 6 3.35 2.18 10.13
C PHE A 6 3.11 1.37 8.85
N ILE A 7 3.21 0.04 8.92
CA ILE A 7 2.97 -0.85 7.77
C ILE A 7 1.49 -0.81 7.35
N SER A 8 0.59 -0.89 8.33
CA SER A 8 -0.86 -0.81 8.10
C SER A 8 -1.27 0.56 7.53
N ASP A 9 -0.71 1.64 8.07
CA ASP A 9 -0.98 3.01 7.65
C ASP A 9 -0.48 3.26 6.23
N THR A 10 0.69 2.75 5.88
CA THR A 10 1.23 2.83 4.51
C THR A 10 0.34 2.06 3.52
N ARG A 11 -0.08 0.84 3.87
CA ARG A 11 -0.99 0.06 3.02
C ARG A 11 -2.34 0.76 2.82
N ARG A 12 -2.89 1.35 3.89
CA ARG A 12 -4.13 2.11 3.86
C ARG A 12 -4.00 3.36 2.97
N ALA A 13 -2.90 4.11 3.09
CA ALA A 13 -2.63 5.29 2.28
C ALA A 13 -2.57 4.95 0.77
N VAL A 14 -1.94 3.83 0.41
CA VAL A 14 -1.90 3.35 -0.99
C VAL A 14 -3.30 2.99 -1.51
N GLY A 15 -4.14 2.38 -0.68
CA GLY A 15 -5.54 2.10 -1.02
C GLY A 15 -6.34 3.37 -1.30
N LEU A 16 -6.15 4.41 -0.48
CA LEU A 16 -6.81 5.71 -0.67
C LEU A 16 -6.34 6.42 -1.93
N LEU A 17 -5.04 6.34 -2.28
CA LEU A 17 -4.53 6.89 -3.54
C LEU A 17 -5.15 6.24 -4.76
N LYS A 18 -5.31 4.91 -4.76
CA LYS A 18 -5.99 4.19 -5.85
C LYS A 18 -7.48 4.56 -5.96
N GLN A 19 -8.16 4.73 -4.83
CA GLN A 19 -9.54 5.22 -4.83
C GLN A 19 -9.64 6.63 -5.41
N TYR A 20 -8.74 7.53 -4.99
CA TYR A 20 -8.68 8.88 -5.53
C TYR A 20 -8.40 8.88 -7.04
N GLN A 21 -7.45 8.06 -7.51
CA GLN A 21 -7.19 7.88 -8.94
C GLN A 21 -8.46 7.46 -9.71
N ALA A 22 -9.28 6.59 -9.14
CA ALA A 22 -10.53 6.13 -9.77
C ALA A 22 -11.59 7.24 -9.86
N THR A 23 -11.55 8.24 -8.97
CA THR A 23 -12.43 9.42 -9.04
C THR A 23 -12.01 10.42 -10.14
N LEU A 24 -10.75 10.37 -10.58
CA LEU A 24 -10.22 11.20 -11.67
C LEU A 24 -10.66 10.64 -13.03
N THR A 25 -11.73 11.23 -13.55
CA THR A 25 -12.40 10.80 -14.79
C THR A 25 -12.37 11.88 -15.87
N SER A 26 -12.05 13.11 -15.52
CA SER A 26 -12.04 14.23 -16.46
C SER A 26 -10.76 14.25 -17.31
N PRO A 27 -10.82 14.65 -18.59
CA PRO A 27 -9.63 14.76 -19.45
C PRO A 27 -8.56 15.71 -18.88
N GLU A 28 -8.98 16.78 -18.21
CA GLU A 28 -8.13 17.77 -17.56
C GLU A 28 -7.31 17.17 -16.39
N GLU A 29 -7.83 16.10 -15.78
CA GLU A 29 -7.23 15.42 -14.63
C GLU A 29 -6.29 14.29 -15.04
N GLN A 30 -6.14 14.00 -16.33
CA GLN A 30 -5.38 12.85 -16.81
C GLN A 30 -3.90 12.91 -16.40
N THR A 31 -3.32 14.12 -16.31
CA THR A 31 -1.95 14.35 -15.81
C THR A 31 -1.82 14.00 -14.32
N LEU A 32 -2.82 14.37 -13.52
CA LEU A 32 -2.88 14.04 -12.09
C LEU A 32 -3.10 12.55 -11.90
N LYS A 33 -4.02 11.94 -12.66
CA LYS A 33 -4.29 10.50 -12.67
C LYS A 33 -3.04 9.69 -12.95
N THR A 34 -2.26 10.10 -13.95
CA THR A 34 -0.98 9.48 -14.31
C THR A 34 0.05 9.62 -13.18
N SER A 35 0.10 10.78 -12.52
CA SER A 35 0.99 11.00 -11.38
C SER A 35 0.63 10.11 -10.18
N VAL A 36 -0.66 10.01 -9.87
CA VAL A 36 -1.17 9.14 -8.78
C VAL A 36 -0.94 7.66 -9.09
N GLU A 37 -1.06 7.25 -10.36
CA GLU A 37 -0.75 5.89 -10.82
C GLU A 37 0.72 5.53 -10.58
N LYS A 38 1.64 6.41 -10.99
CA LYS A 38 3.09 6.23 -10.78
C LYS A 38 3.44 6.11 -9.30
N VAL A 39 2.85 6.96 -8.47
CA VAL A 39 3.05 6.90 -7.02
C VAL A 39 2.53 5.57 -6.47
N SER A 40 1.30 5.19 -6.82
CA SER A 40 0.69 3.92 -6.38
C SER A 40 1.45 2.67 -6.84
N SER A 41 2.08 2.70 -8.02
CA SER A 41 2.89 1.58 -8.54
C SER A 41 4.25 1.48 -7.85
N ILE A 42 4.89 2.59 -7.50
CA ILE A 42 6.13 2.60 -6.68
C ILE A 42 5.86 1.95 -5.33
N PHE A 43 4.79 2.35 -4.65
CA PHE A 43 4.40 1.77 -3.37
C PHE A 43 3.96 0.30 -3.49
N GLY A 44 3.41 -0.11 -4.64
CA GLY A 44 3.04 -1.50 -4.94
C GLY A 44 4.21 -2.38 -5.39
N SER A 45 5.41 -1.83 -5.59
CA SER A 45 6.55 -2.60 -6.07
C SER A 45 7.03 -3.62 -5.04
N HIS A 46 7.50 -4.78 -5.52
CA HIS A 46 8.04 -5.84 -4.65
C HIS A 46 9.19 -5.34 -3.76
N LEU A 47 10.02 -4.42 -4.28
CA LEU A 47 11.09 -3.78 -3.51
C LEU A 47 10.52 -2.94 -2.35
N PHE A 48 9.53 -2.09 -2.63
CA PHE A 48 8.94 -1.25 -1.59
C PHE A 48 8.18 -2.07 -0.55
N GLN A 49 7.46 -3.12 -0.97
CA GLN A 49 6.80 -4.06 -0.05
C GLN A 49 7.80 -4.81 0.83
N ALA A 50 8.95 -5.23 0.27
CA ALA A 50 10.02 -5.86 1.04
C ALA A 50 10.63 -4.89 2.08
N LEU A 51 10.82 -3.61 1.71
CA LEU A 51 11.28 -2.56 2.62
C LEU A 51 10.26 -2.25 3.74
N LEU A 52 8.96 -2.37 3.45
CA LEU A 52 7.89 -2.24 4.44
C LEU A 52 7.80 -3.45 5.39
N GLY A 53 8.59 -4.50 5.18
CA GLY A 53 8.57 -5.67 6.06
C GLY A 53 7.50 -6.70 5.69
N GLU A 54 6.99 -6.69 4.45
CA GLU A 54 6.40 -7.90 3.85
C GLU A 54 7.50 -8.92 3.52
N VAL A 55 8.28 -9.30 4.52
CA VAL A 55 8.98 -10.59 4.55
C VAL A 55 8.17 -11.47 5.49
N HIS A 56 7.05 -11.97 4.96
CA HIS A 56 6.48 -13.29 5.26
C HIS A 56 6.56 -13.83 6.71
N LEU A 57 6.23 -13.04 7.73
CA LEU A 57 6.09 -13.53 9.13
C LEU A 57 4.64 -13.65 9.61
N THR A 58 3.67 -13.52 8.71
CA THR A 58 2.26 -13.75 9.07
C THR A 58 1.96 -15.21 9.38
N ASN A 59 2.78 -16.16 8.91
CA ASN A 59 2.56 -17.60 9.16
C ASN A 59 2.88 -18.06 10.59
N ILE A 60 3.70 -17.34 11.35
CA ILE A 60 4.03 -17.75 12.74
C ILE A 60 3.06 -17.13 13.76
N ARG A 61 2.52 -15.94 13.48
CA ARG A 61 1.63 -15.26 14.43
C ARG A 61 0.27 -15.96 14.60
N TYR A 62 -0.25 -16.63 13.56
CA TYR A 62 -1.42 -17.50 13.69
C TYR A 62 -1.12 -18.83 14.39
N PHE A 63 0.13 -19.32 14.37
CA PHE A 63 0.48 -20.58 15.02
C PHE A 63 0.55 -20.44 16.55
N LEU A 64 0.95 -19.27 17.07
CA LEU A 64 1.05 -19.00 18.51
C LEU A 64 -0.25 -18.46 19.15
N THR A 65 -1.32 -18.27 18.38
CA THR A 65 -2.63 -17.89 18.95
C THR A 65 -3.53 -19.10 19.26
N TYR A 66 -3.08 -20.32 18.90
CA TYR A 66 -3.83 -21.57 19.05
C TYR A 66 -3.07 -22.63 19.89
N PHE A 67 -1.99 -22.25 20.57
CA PHE A 67 -1.29 -23.05 21.58
C PHE A 67 -1.12 -22.25 22.86
#